data_AF-A0A8J3AIW9-F1
#
_entry.id   AF-A0A8J3AIW9-F1
#
_cell.length_a   1.000
_cell.length_b   1.000
_cell.length_c   1.000
_cell.angle_alpha   90.00
_cell.angle_beta   90.00
_cell.angle_gamma   90.00
#
_symmetry.space_group_name_H-M   'P 1'
#
loop_
_entity.id
_entity.type
_entity.pdbx_description
1 polymer ?
#
loop_
_entity_poly.entity_id
_entity_poly.type
_entity_poly.pdbx_seq_one_letter_code
_entity_poly.pdbx_strand_id
1 'polypeptide(L)' 'MRPLQISAETAILLSKKLNVPLEQIMHMPQHILMKKLMELDNQEPQTETEGK' A
#
# COMPACT_ATOMS: atom_id res chain seq x y z
N MET A 1 -17.05 -1.93 -11.83
CA MET A 1 -15.82 -1.73 -11.05
C MET A 1 -15.66 -0.23 -10.83
N ARG A 2 -15.91 0.28 -9.62
CA ARG A 2 -15.62 1.70 -9.32
C ARG A 2 -14.09 1.85 -9.39
N PRO A 3 -13.55 2.77 -10.20
CA PRO A 3 -12.11 3.00 -10.23
C PRO A 3 -11.67 3.39 -8.82
N LEU A 4 -10.54 2.84 -8.38
CA LEU A 4 -9.93 3.26 -7.14
C LEU A 4 -9.67 4.75 -7.21
N GLN A 5 -10.31 5.52 -6.33
CA GLN A 5 -10.09 6.95 -6.22
C GLN A 5 -8.86 7.24 -5.36
N ILE A 6 -7.73 6.60 -5.69
CA ILE A 6 -6.45 6.91 -5.08
C ILE A 6 -5.72 7.90 -5.99
N SER A 7 -5.19 8.97 -5.41
CA SER A 7 -4.33 9.88 -6.15
C SER A 7 -3.00 9.20 -6.44
N ALA A 8 -2.29 9.68 -7.46
CA ALA A 8 -0.95 9.19 -7.80
C ALA A 8 0.01 9.31 -6.60
N GLU A 9 -0.12 10.39 -5.81
CA GLU A 9 0.68 10.60 -4.61
C GLU A 9 0.40 9.54 -3.54
N THR A 10 -0.87 9.19 -3.30
CA THR A 10 -1.23 8.12 -2.36
C THR A 10 -0.75 6.76 -2.85
N ALA A 11 -0.83 6.50 -4.16
CA ALA A 11 -0.33 5.25 -4.74
C ALA A 11 1.19 5.09 -4.54
N ILE A 12 1.98 6.15 -4.72
CA ILE A 12 3.43 6.16 -4.46
C ILE A 12 3.74 5.95 -2.98
N LEU A 13 2.97 6.57 -2.07
CA LEU A 13 3.17 6.39 -0.65
C LEU A 13 2.86 4.95 -0.21
N LEU A 14 1.76 4.38 -0.73
CA LEU A 14 1.38 2.99 -0.47
C LEU A 14 2.37 2.00 -1.08
N SER A 15 2.90 2.27 -2.26
CA SER A 15 3.90 1.41 -2.90
C SER A 15 5.15 1.28 -2.02
N LYS A 16 5.59 2.40 -1.44
CA LYS A 16 6.73 2.44 -0.50
C LYS A 16 6.41 1.73 0.82
N LYS A 17 5.27 2.06 1.44
CA LYS A 17 4.88 1.49 2.74
C LYS A 17 4.61 -0.01 2.69
N LEU A 18 4.01 -0.49 1.61
CA LEU A 18 3.71 -1.90 1.42
C LEU A 18 4.88 -2.68 0.81
N ASN A 19 5.95 -1.99 0.37
CA ASN A 19 7.04 -2.52 -0.44
C ASN A 19 6.53 -3.28 -1.68
N VAL A 20 5.58 -2.68 -2.39
CA VAL A 20 4.90 -3.25 -3.57
C VAL A 20 5.09 -2.30 -4.76
N PRO A 21 5.31 -2.77 -6.00
CA PRO A 21 5.44 -1.90 -7.17
C PRO A 21 4.18 -1.04 -7.43
N LEU A 22 4.40 0.18 -7.93
CA LEU A 22 3.36 1.17 -8.20
C LEU A 22 2.34 0.67 -9.23
N GLU A 23 2.79 0.02 -10.32
CA GLU A 23 1.87 -0.58 -11.30
C GLU A 23 0.91 -1.56 -10.63
N GLN A 24 1.40 -2.36 -9.69
CA GLN A 24 0.56 -3.31 -8.98
C GLN A 24 -0.43 -2.59 -8.07
N ILE A 25 -0.05 -1.52 -7.37
CA ILE A 25 -0.98 -0.71 -6.55
C ILE A 25 -2.13 -0.15 -7.41
N MET A 26 -1.83 0.37 -8.61
CA MET A 26 -2.81 0.97 -9.52
C MET A 26 -3.81 -0.04 -10.09
N HIS A 27 -3.40 -1.30 -10.25
CA HIS A 27 -4.26 -2.39 -10.72
C HIS A 27 -4.86 -3.24 -9.59
N MET A 28 -4.42 -3.03 -8.35
CA MET A 28 -4.82 -3.84 -7.21
C MET A 28 -6.23 -3.47 -6.75
N PRO A 29 -7.15 -4.44 -6.59
CA PRO A 29 -8.48 -4.14 -6.08
C PRO A 29 -8.44 -3.70 -4.61
N GLN A 30 -9.33 -2.77 -4.24
CA GLN A 30 -9.35 -2.10 -2.94
C GLN A 30 -9.34 -3.04 -1.73
N HIS A 31 -10.06 -4.16 -1.79
CA HIS A 31 -10.14 -5.11 -0.67
C HIS A 31 -8.80 -5.83 -0.42
N ILE A 32 -7.99 -6.06 -1.45
CA ILE A 32 -6.65 -6.67 -1.30
C ILE A 32 -5.68 -5.68 -0.67
N LEU A 33 -5.75 -4.40 -1.07
CA LEU A 33 -4.98 -3.34 -0.45
C LEU A 33 -5.29 -3.25 1.05
N MET A 34 -6.57 -3.28 1.42
CA MET A 34 -6.98 -3.27 2.83
C MET A 34 -6.50 -4.49 3.61
N LYS A 35 -6.54 -5.68 2.99
CA LYS A 35 -5.99 -6.89 3.63
C LYS A 35 -4.49 -6.75 3.90
N LYS A 36 -3.71 -6.26 2.93
CA LYS A 36 -2.27 -6.03 3.10
C LYS A 36 -1.96 -4.99 4.19
N LEU A 37 -2.77 -3.93 4.27
CA LEU A 37 -2.64 -2.93 5.34
C LEU A 37 -2.93 -3.53 6.73
N MET A 38 -3.97 -4.36 6.85
CA MET A 38 -4.24 -5.08 8.10
C MET A 38 -3.16 -6.10 8.44
N GLU A 39 -2.60 -6.78 7.44
CA GLU A 39 -1.49 -7.72 7.60
C GLU A 39 -0.23 -7.01 8.10
N LEU A 40 0.04 -5.78 7.66
CA LEU A 40 1.15 -4.96 8.18
C LEU A 40 0.92 -4.51 9.63
N ASP A 41 -0.28 -4.01 9.94
CA ASP A 41 -0.62 -3.51 11.28
C ASP A 41 -0.54 -4.63 12.34
N ASN A 42 -0.91 -5.85 11.96
CA ASN A 42 -0.79 -7.03 12.83
C ASN A 42 0.63 -7.63 12.91
N GLN A 43 1.60 -7.13 12.13
CA GLN A 43 2.95 -7.72 12.00
C GLN A 43 4.09 -6.85 12.55
N GLU A 44 3.84 -5.82 13.36
CA GLU A 44 4.94 -5.11 14.04
C GLU A 44 5.33 -5.83 15.35
N PRO A 45 6.62 -6.15 15.59
CA PRO A 45 7.75 -5.26 15.31
C PRO A 45 8.90 -5.96 14.57
N GLN A 46 9.25 -5.46 13.37
CA GLN A 46 10.63 -5.36 12.86
C GLN A 46 10.61 -4.94 11.39
N THR A 47 10.72 -3.63 11.12
CA THR A 47 11.87 -3.03 10.42
C THR A 47 11.59 -1.56 10.13
N GLU A 48 12.44 -0.72 10.71
CA GLU A 48 12.65 0.68 10.42
C GLU A 48 13.36 0.86 9.06
N THR A 49 12.83 1.71 8.17
CA THR A 49 13.50 2.59 7.16
C THR A 49 12.42 3.06 6.15
N GLU A 50 12.26 4.30 5.67
CA GLU A 50 13.03 5.55 5.64
C GLU A 50 12.02 6.71 5.50
N GLY A 51 12.23 7.82 6.19
CA GLY A 51 11.36 8.98 6.03
C GLY A 51 11.63 10.22 6.88
N LYS A 52 12.92 10.50 7.17
CA LYS A 52 13.48 11.70 7.83
C LYS A 52 13.72 11.63 9.34
#